data_AF-H9FAZ9-F1
#
_entry.id   AF-H9FAZ9-F1
#
_cell.length_a   1.000
_cell.length_b   1.000
_cell.length_c   1.000
_cell.angle_alpha   90.00
_cell.angle_beta   90.00
_cell.angle_gamma   90.00
#
_symmetry.space_group_name_H-M   'P 1'
#
loop_
_entity.id
_entity.type
_entity.pdbx_description
1 polymer ?
#
loop_
_entity_poly.entity_id
_entity_poly.type
_entity_poly.pdbx_seq_one_letter_code
_entity_poly.pdbx_strand_id
1 'polypeptide(L)' 'ISGGCGAMYEIKIESEEFKEKRTVQQHQMVNQALKEEIKEMHGLRIFTSVPKR' A
#
# COMPACT_ATOMS: atom_id res chain seq x y z
N ILE A 1 -25.14 -8.52 -6.18
CA ILE A 1 -24.35 -9.36 -5.24
C ILE A 1 -23.00 -9.55 -5.90
N SER A 2 -22.00 -8.76 -5.50
CA SER A 2 -20.62 -8.86 -5.96
C SER A 2 -20.02 -10.18 -5.45
N GLY A 3 -20.26 -11.26 -6.21
CA GLY A 3 -19.52 -12.51 -6.09
C GLY A 3 -18.11 -12.29 -6.63
N GLY A 4 -17.25 -11.63 -5.87
CA GLY A 4 -15.86 -11.41 -6.25
C GLY A 4 -14.99 -12.43 -5.53
N CYS A 5 -14.38 -13.36 -6.25
CA CYS A 5 -13.09 -13.93 -5.82
C CYS A 5 -12.15 -12.74 -5.62
N GLY A 6 -12.07 -12.23 -4.40
CA GLY A 6 -11.32 -11.02 -4.08
C GLY A 6 -9.84 -11.27 -4.29
N ALA A 7 -9.35 -10.95 -5.49
CA ALA A 7 -7.92 -10.97 -5.76
C ALA A 7 -7.25 -10.06 -4.72
N MET A 8 -6.41 -10.66 -3.88
CA MET A 8 -5.57 -9.91 -2.95
C MET A 8 -4.39 -9.38 -3.73
N TYR A 9 -4.29 -8.06 -3.81
CA TYR A 9 -3.16 -7.41 -4.45
C TYR A 9 -2.07 -7.16 -3.42
N GLU A 10 -0.83 -7.47 -3.80
CA GLU A 10 0.34 -7.19 -2.97
C GLU A 10 1.10 -6.02 -3.59
N ILE A 11 1.29 -4.97 -2.79
CA ILE A 11 1.97 -3.73 -3.19
C ILE A 11 3.24 -3.61 -2.36
N LYS A 12 4.40 -3.59 -3.03
CA LYS A 12 5.71 -3.36 -2.42
C LYS A 12 6.22 -2.00 -2.89
N ILE A 13 6.42 -1.09 -1.95
CA ILE A 13 6.92 0.25 -2.24
C ILE A 13 8.21 0.44 -1.47
N GLU A 14 9.23 0.86 -2.18
CA GLU A 14 10.51 1.23 -1.61
C GLU A 14 10.74 2.73 -1.84
N SER A 15 10.96 3.48 -0.76
CA SER A 15 11.18 4.93 -0.85
C SER A 15 12.04 5.46 0.30
N GLU A 16 12.94 6.40 -0.01
CA GLU A 16 13.70 7.16 0.98
C GLU A 16 12.79 7.99 1.89
N GLU A 17 11.59 8.37 1.44
CA GLU A 17 10.63 9.14 2.23
C GLU A 17 10.10 8.37 3.46
N PHE A 18 10.27 7.05 3.47
CA PHE A 18 9.88 6.22 4.61
C PHE A 18 10.90 6.26 5.74
N LYS A 19 12.08 6.84 5.52
CA LYS A 19 13.10 7.03 6.53
C LYS A 19 12.53 7.85 7.69
N GLU A 20 12.80 7.40 8.92
CA GLU A 20 12.32 8.00 10.18
C GLU A 20 10.79 8.00 10.39
N LYS A 21 10.00 7.43 9.47
CA LYS A 21 8.54 7.28 9.64
C LYS A 21 8.21 5.92 10.23
N ARG A 22 7.20 5.87 11.10
CA ARG A 22 6.64 4.59 11.58
C ARG A 22 5.88 3.90 10.46
N THR A 23 5.81 2.57 10.47
CA THR A 23 5.09 1.76 9.46
C THR A 23 3.65 2.24 9.20
N VAL A 24 2.93 2.63 10.25
CA VAL A 24 1.56 3.17 10.11
C VAL A 24 1.54 4.46 9.28
N GLN A 25 2.51 5.36 9.47
CA GLN A 25 2.60 6.60 8.69
C GLN A 25 2.97 6.31 7.24
N GLN A 26 3.88 5.35 7.01
CA GLN A 26 4.23 4.90 5.65
C GLN A 26 3.00 4.34 4.93
N HIS A 27 2.22 3.48 5.58
CA HIS A 27 0.97 2.95 5.01
C HIS A 27 -0.08 4.04 4.76
N GLN A 28 -0.19 5.04 5.64
CA GLN A 28 -1.08 6.19 5.42
C GLN A 28 -0.69 6.99 4.18
N MET A 29 0.61 7.23 3.98
CA MET A 29 1.12 7.90 2.77
C MET A 29 0.79 7.11 1.50
N VAL A 30 1.02 5.79 1.53
CA VAL A 30 0.69 4.91 0.40
C VAL A 30 -0.81 4.90 0.11
N ASN A 31 -1.65 4.77 1.15
CA ASN A 31 -3.11 4.77 0.99
C ASN A 31 -3.64 6.11 0.47
N GLN A 32 -3.01 7.23 0.82
CA GLN A 32 -3.37 8.54 0.26
C GLN A 32 -2.98 8.64 -1.21
N ALA A 33 -1.78 8.17 -1.57
CA ALA A 33 -1.28 8.21 -2.94
C ALA A 33 -2.09 7.32 -3.88
N LEU A 34 -2.58 6.18 -3.38
CA LEU A 34 -3.32 5.18 -4.16
C LEU A 34 -4.84 5.23 -3.92
N LYS A 35 -5.34 6.32 -3.32
CA LYS A 35 -6.74 6.39 -2.85
C LYS A 35 -7.75 6.19 -3.96
N GLU A 36 -7.44 6.58 -5.19
CA GLU A 36 -8.36 6.47 -6.33
C GLU A 36 -8.35 5.06 -6.92
N GLU A 37 -7.16 4.46 -7.02
CA GLU A 37 -6.92 3.11 -7.54
C GLU A 37 -7.46 2.03 -6.58
N ILE A 38 -7.35 2.25 -5.28
CA ILE A 38 -7.80 1.30 -4.24
C ILE A 38 -9.32 1.15 -4.20
N LYS A 39 -10.11 2.13 -4.67
CA LYS A 39 -11.59 2.09 -4.60
C LYS A 39 -12.20 0.88 -5.33
N GLU A 40 -11.53 0.39 -6.37
CA GLU A 40 -12.00 -0.76 -7.15
C GLU A 40 -11.39 -2.09 -6.69
N MET A 41 -10.44 -2.05 -5.75
CA MET A 41 -9.72 -3.22 -5.25
C MET A 41 -10.44 -3.83 -4.03
N HIS A 42 -10.62 -5.16 -4.02
CA HIS A 42 -11.31 -5.85 -2.93
C HIS A 42 -10.43 -6.01 -1.68
N GLY A 43 -9.15 -6.33 -1.86
CA GLY A 43 -8.19 -6.53 -0.79
C GLY A 43 -6.78 -6.19 -1.24
N LEU A 44 -6.04 -5.48 -0.38
CA LEU A 44 -4.68 -5.04 -0.65
C LEU A 44 -3.78 -5.28 0.57
N ARG A 45 -2.55 -5.69 0.30
CA ARG A 45 -1.49 -5.84 1.30
C ARG A 45 -0.33 -4.93 0.91
N ILE A 46 -0.05 -3.96 1.75
CA ILE A 46 1.03 -2.99 1.54
C ILE A 46 2.25 -3.42 2.33
N PHE A 47 3.40 -3.39 1.67
CA PHE A 47 4.71 -3.53 2.27
C PHE A 47 5.53 -2.30 1.90
N THR A 48 6.12 -1.66 2.90
CA THR A 48 6.98 -0.50 2.73
C THR A 48 8.39 -0.81 3.22
N SER A 49 9.40 -0.45 2.41
CA SER A 49 10.82 -0.55 2.77
C SER A 49 11.56 0.75 2.49
N VAL A 50 12.60 1.02 3.26
CA VAL A 50 13.59 2.05 2.92
C VAL A 50 14.66 1.36 2.06
N PRO A 51 15.05 1.92 0.90
CA PRO A 51 16.12 1.35 0.08
C PRO A 51 17.37 1.10 0.91
N LYS A 52 17.90 -0.12 0.83
CA LYS A 52 19.20 -0.44 1.40
C LYS A 52 20.25 -0.12 0.35
N ARG A 53 21.00 0.95 0.57
CA ARG A 53 22.22 1.22 -0.22
C ARG A 53 23.25 0.12 -0.02
#